data_AF-A0A3N5PFV1-F1
#
_entry.id   AF-A0A3N5PFV1-F1
#
_cell.length_a   1.000
_cell.length_b   1.000
_cell.length_c   1.000
_cell.angle_alpha   90.00
_cell.angle_beta   90.00
_cell.angle_gamma   90.00
#
_symmetry.space_group_name_H-M   'P 1'
#
loop_
_entity.id
_entity.type
_entity.pdbx_description
1 polymer ?
#
loop_
_entity_poly.entity_id
_entity_poly.type
_entity_poly.pdbx_seq_one_letter_code
_entity_poly.pdbx_strand_id
1 'polypeptide(L)'
;MDASGVLVDGTAVTGPVALREALLERPDQFVQTLTEKLMTYGLGRSLTHTDMPTVRRIVRDAAETDYRLSDLVWGIVESTQFRMKGGA
;
A
#
# COMPACT_ATOMS: atom_id res chain seq x y z
N MET A 1 7.00 7.82 -27.61
CA MET A 1 7.08 6.87 -26.50
C MET A 1 5.81 6.06 -26.53
N ASP A 2 5.91 4.73 -26.60
CA ASP A 2 4.75 3.84 -26.47
C ASP A 2 4.54 3.55 -24.99
N ALA A 3 3.39 3.95 -24.46
CA ALA A 3 3.01 3.76 -23.05
C ALA A 3 1.94 2.66 -22.91
N SER A 4 1.72 1.88 -23.96
CA SER A 4 0.77 0.77 -23.95
C SER A 4 1.37 -0.50 -23.34
N GLY A 5 0.50 -1.35 -22.81
CA GLY A 5 0.89 -2.60 -22.17
C GLY A 5 -0.33 -3.46 -21.81
N VAL A 6 -0.07 -4.64 -21.26
CA VAL A 6 -1.11 -5.57 -20.80
C VAL A 6 -0.80 -5.95 -19.36
N LEU A 7 -1.77 -5.77 -18.46
CA LEU A 7 -1.65 -6.18 -17.07
C LEU A 7 -1.68 -7.71 -16.94
N VAL A 8 -1.28 -8.20 -15.78
CA VAL A 8 -1.18 -9.65 -15.50
C VAL A 8 -2.52 -10.40 -15.59
N ASP A 9 -3.64 -9.67 -15.51
CA ASP A 9 -4.99 -10.20 -15.69
C ASP A 9 -5.53 -10.07 -17.13
N GLY A 10 -4.70 -9.58 -18.07
CA GLY A 10 -5.06 -9.40 -19.47
C GLY A 10 -5.60 -8.01 -19.81
N THR A 11 -5.73 -7.10 -18.84
CA THR A 11 -6.25 -5.75 -19.08
C THR A 11 -5.27 -4.92 -19.93
N ALA A 12 -5.70 -4.49 -21.11
CA ALA A 12 -4.90 -3.60 -21.96
C ALA A 12 -4.91 -2.17 -21.41
N VAL A 13 -3.73 -1.61 -21.18
CA VAL A 13 -3.54 -0.22 -20.78
C VAL A 13 -2.91 0.54 -21.93
N THR A 14 -3.44 1.72 -22.27
CA THR A 14 -2.98 2.54 -23.40
C THR A 14 -2.12 3.72 -22.97
N GLY A 15 -1.85 3.85 -21.67
CA GLY A 15 -1.05 4.91 -21.09
C GLY A 15 -1.25 5.07 -19.58
N PRO A 16 -0.65 6.10 -18.97
CA PRO A 16 -0.68 6.31 -17.52
C PRO A 16 -2.08 6.51 -16.93
N VAL A 17 -3.00 7.11 -17.69
CA VAL A 17 -4.41 7.30 -17.25
C VAL A 17 -5.12 5.95 -17.17
N ALA A 18 -5.03 5.14 -18.23
CA ALA A 18 -5.59 3.79 -18.25
C ALA A 18 -4.96 2.89 -17.19
N LEU A 19 -3.66 3.03 -16.93
CA LEU A 19 -2.99 2.33 -15.83
C LEU A 19 -3.55 2.74 -14.46
N ARG A 20 -3.76 4.04 -14.23
CA ARG A 20 -4.38 4.52 -13.00
C ARG A 20 -5.78 3.96 -12.83
N GLU A 21 -6.59 3.98 -13.88
CA GLU A 21 -7.95 3.44 -13.85
C GLU A 21 -7.94 1.95 -13.51
N ALA A 22 -7.09 1.16 -14.18
CA ALA A 22 -6.96 -0.26 -13.89
C ALA A 22 -6.47 -0.56 -12.46
N LEU A 23 -5.57 0.25 -11.90
CA LEU A 23 -5.16 0.12 -10.49
C LEU A 23 -6.30 0.45 -9.51
N LEU A 24 -7.23 1.33 -9.90
CA LEU A 24 -8.39 1.71 -9.09
C LEU A 24 -9.52 0.67 -9.16
N GLU A 25 -9.49 -0.29 -10.08
CA GLU A 25 -10.44 -1.43 -10.10
C GLU A 25 -10.21 -2.38 -8.91
N ARG A 26 -8.99 -2.39 -8.36
CA ARG A 26 -8.60 -3.21 -7.18
C ARG A 26 -7.85 -2.35 -6.16
N PRO A 27 -8.53 -1.36 -5.57
CA PRO A 27 -7.87 -0.33 -4.76
C PRO A 27 -7.25 -0.93 -3.50
N ASP A 28 -7.83 -1.99 -2.94
CA ASP A 28 -7.32 -2.74 -1.80
C ASP A 28 -5.92 -3.33 -2.06
N GLN A 29 -5.69 -3.94 -3.23
CA GLN A 29 -4.40 -4.54 -3.60
C GLN A 29 -3.31 -3.48 -3.80
N PHE A 30 -3.68 -2.38 -4.46
CA PHE A 30 -2.78 -1.25 -4.63
C PHE A 30 -2.42 -0.61 -3.29
N VAL A 31 -3.41 -0.32 -2.45
CA VAL A 31 -3.22 0.32 -1.15
C VAL A 31 -2.47 -0.60 -0.19
N GLN A 32 -2.71 -1.91 -0.23
CA GLN A 32 -1.91 -2.88 0.51
C GLN A 32 -0.43 -2.78 0.11
N THR A 33 -0.13 -2.85 -1.18
CA THR A 33 1.25 -2.74 -1.68
C THR A 33 1.89 -1.42 -1.25
N LEU A 34 1.17 -0.31 -1.38
CA LEU A 34 1.64 1.00 -0.94
C LEU A 34 1.94 1.02 0.57
N THR A 35 1.03 0.47 1.38
CA THR A 35 1.18 0.37 2.85
C THR A 35 2.40 -0.46 3.22
N GLU A 36 2.67 -1.56 2.52
CA GLU A 36 3.86 -2.38 2.73
C GLU A 36 5.15 -1.60 2.44
N LYS A 37 5.18 -0.82 1.36
CA LYS A 37 6.33 0.02 1.01
C LYS A 37 6.54 1.17 1.99
N LEU A 38 5.46 1.83 2.42
CA LEU A 38 5.53 2.89 3.43
C LEU A 38 5.99 2.35 4.79
N MET A 39 5.49 1.18 5.19
CA MET A 39 5.92 0.52 6.43
C MET A 39 7.37 0.05 6.33
N THR A 40 7.81 -0.50 5.19
CA THR A 40 9.23 -0.82 4.93
C THR A 40 10.10 0.42 5.10
N TYR A 41 9.71 1.55 4.51
CA TYR A 41 10.41 2.81 4.63
C TYR A 41 10.46 3.30 6.09
N GLY A 42 9.32 3.33 6.78
CA GLY A 42 9.25 3.75 8.19
C GLY A 42 10.04 2.84 9.14
N LEU A 43 10.04 1.53 8.88
CA LEU A 43 10.79 0.55 9.68
C LEU A 43 12.27 0.45 9.30
N GLY A 44 12.70 0.94 8.14
CA GLY A 44 14.08 0.82 7.68
C GLY A 44 14.54 -0.64 7.49
N ARG A 45 13.59 -1.58 7.37
CA ARG A 45 13.82 -3.01 7.12
C ARG A 45 12.71 -3.56 6.25
N SER A 46 13.00 -4.65 5.57
CA SER A 46 11.97 -5.44 4.90
C SER A 46 10.93 -5.94 5.89
N LEU A 47 9.67 -6.01 5.45
CA LEU A 47 8.60 -6.63 6.22
C LEU A 47 8.78 -8.14 6.28
N THR A 48 8.34 -8.72 7.39
CA THR A 48 8.25 -10.17 7.58
C THR A 48 6.77 -10.56 7.72
N HIS A 49 6.50 -11.87 7.71
CA HIS A 49 5.15 -12.40 7.89
C HIS A 49 4.44 -11.90 9.17
N THR A 50 5.20 -11.55 10.21
CA THR A 50 4.65 -11.00 11.47
C THR A 50 4.16 -9.56 11.36
N ASP A 51 4.60 -8.82 10.34
CA ASP A 51 4.14 -7.45 10.08
C ASP A 51 2.82 -7.43 9.28
N MET A 52 2.54 -8.49 8.53
CA MET A 52 1.39 -8.55 7.62
C MET A 52 0.01 -8.39 8.29
N PRO A 53 -0.24 -8.88 9.52
CA PRO A 53 -1.48 -8.57 10.23
C PRO A 53 -1.67 -7.07 10.46
N THR A 54 -0.59 -6.33 10.74
CA THR A 54 -0.61 -4.88 10.94
C THR A 54 -0.92 -4.16 9.63
N VAL A 55 -0.27 -4.56 8.53
CA VAL A 55 -0.55 -4.03 7.18
C VAL A 55 -2.03 -4.20 6.85
N ARG A 56 -2.57 -5.42 6.95
CA ARG A 56 -3.98 -5.70 6.65
C ARG A 56 -4.95 -4.91 7.54
N ARG A 57 -4.60 -4.73 8.81
CA ARG A 57 -5.37 -3.89 9.73
C ARG A 57 -5.41 -2.44 9.24
N ILE A 58 -4.25 -1.84 8.95
CA ILE A 58 -4.15 -0.45 8.48
C ILE A 58 -4.94 -0.24 7.19
N VAL A 59 -4.81 -1.15 6.21
CA VAL A 59 -5.53 -1.07 4.93
C VAL A 59 -7.04 -1.13 5.14
N ARG A 60 -7.50 -2.07 5.99
CA ARG A 60 -8.93 -2.21 6.31
C ARG A 60 -9.47 -0.97 7.03
N ASP A 61 -8.75 -0.47 8.02
CA ASP A 61 -9.18 0.70 8.80
C ASP A 61 -9.23 1.96 7.89
N ALA A 62 -8.29 2.11 6.95
CA ALA A 62 -8.29 3.21 5.98
C ALA A 62 -9.36 3.08 4.88
N ALA A 63 -9.93 1.89 4.66
CA ALA A 63 -11.04 1.72 3.73
C ALA A 63 -12.30 2.50 4.17
N GLU A 64 -12.45 2.77 5.47
CA GLU A 64 -13.55 3.57 6.02
C GLU A 64 -13.51 5.04 5.59
N THR A 65 -12.36 5.50 5.08
CA THR A 65 -12.12 6.90 4.70
C THR A 65 -11.60 7.02 3.27
N ASP A 66 -11.99 6.11 2.38
CA ASP A 66 -11.58 6.06 0.97
C ASP A 66 -10.05 5.98 0.79
N TYR A 67 -9.38 5.22 1.66
CA TYR A 67 -7.94 4.98 1.63
C TYR A 67 -7.10 6.27 1.67
N ARG A 68 -7.53 7.26 2.46
CA ARG A 68 -6.76 8.49 2.66
C ARG A 68 -5.32 8.19 3.04
N LEU A 69 -4.38 8.81 2.32
CA LEU A 69 -2.95 8.65 2.58
C LEU A 69 -2.60 9.02 4.03
N SER A 70 -3.25 10.04 4.61
CA SER A 70 -3.06 10.42 6.01
C SER A 70 -3.36 9.28 6.97
N ASP A 71 -4.36 8.47 6.69
CA ASP A 71 -4.87 7.44 7.59
C ASP A 71 -3.98 6.19 7.50
N LEU A 72 -3.43 5.91 6.32
CA LEU A 72 -2.38 4.91 6.14
C LEU A 72 -1.12 5.29 6.93
N VAL A 73 -0.65 6.53 6.79
CA VAL A 73 0.54 7.03 7.50
C VAL A 73 0.29 7.01 9.00
N TRP A 74 -0.87 7.47 9.47
CA TRP A 74 -1.24 7.45 10.88
C TRP A 74 -1.28 6.02 11.43
N GLY A 75 -1.90 5.09 10.71
CA GLY A 75 -1.96 3.68 11.07
C GLY A 75 -0.57 3.02 11.19
N ILE A 76 0.38 3.43 10.34
CA ILE A 76 1.78 2.99 10.41
C ILE A 76 2.46 3.58 11.65
N VAL A 77 2.34 4.89 11.89
CA VAL A 77 2.98 5.58 13.03
C VAL A 77 2.48 5.04 14.36
N GLU A 78 1.19 4.71 14.46
CA GLU A 78 0.56 4.13 15.65
C GLU A 78 0.83 2.61 15.78
N SER A 79 1.48 1.97 14.79
CA SER A 79 1.78 0.55 14.89
C SER A 79 2.82 0.24 15.97
N THR A 80 2.69 -0.92 16.61
CA THR A 80 3.68 -1.43 17.57
C THR A 80 5.07 -1.53 16.95
N GLN A 81 5.13 -1.99 15.70
CA GLN A 81 6.36 -2.16 14.94
C GLN A 81 7.11 -0.83 14.76
N PHE A 82 6.38 0.26 14.50
CA PHE A 82 6.98 1.58 14.34
C PHE A 82 7.41 2.17 15.68
N ARG A 83 6.54 2.10 16.70
CA ARG A 83 6.82 2.71 18.02
C ARG A 83 7.92 1.99 18.81
N MET A 84 8.02 0.67 18.68
CA MET A 84 9.06 -0.11 19.36
C MET A 84 10.41 -0.10 18.63
N LYS A 85 10.51 0.60 17.49
CA LYS A 85 11.79 0.86 16.80
C LYS A 85 12.71 1.80 17.61
N GLY A 86 12.23 2.37 18.71
CA GLY A 86 12.95 3.30 19.60
C GLY A 86 13.71 2.66 20.76
N GLY A 87 14.34 1.50 20.55
CA GLY A 87 15.29 0.90 21.48
C GLY A 87 16.64 0.72 20.81
N ALA A 88 17.37 1.82 20.60
CA ALA A 88 18.79 1.84 20.26
C ALA A 88 19.52 2.61 21.35
#